data_AF-A0A662DZU9-F1
#
_entry.id   AF-A0A662DZU9-F1
#
_cell.length_a   1.000
_cell.length_b   1.000
_cell.length_c   1.000
_cell.angle_alpha   90.00
_cell.angle_beta   90.00
_cell.angle_gamma   90.00
#
_symmetry.space_group_name_H-M   'P 1'
#
loop_
_entity.id
_entity.type
_entity.pdbx_description
1 polymer ?
#
loop_
_entity_poly.entity_id
_entity_poly.type
_entity_poly.pdbx_seq_one_letter_code
_entity_poly.pdbx_strand_id
1 'polypeptide(L)'
;MNTVRVFNFWMVFSLVMMAGFSVNAEVVNYTLDNVILDDGTQMTGVFSWTYDVGDFENGVGQFSALVIPHTSHDQTDLVATIDVQQSIEITLPGSTHDDGVDITLVLLVPLTPTTSSSIDLVLSKYEIGGNGFFTGLFLSGIISPIISSEIFADGFETENTNNWSGGSPYAPGPPD
;
A
#
# COMPACT_ATOMS: atom_id res chain seq x y z
N MET A 1 -45.10 -46.10 -22.89
CA MET A 1 -43.63 -46.18 -22.88
C MET A 1 -43.08 -44.77 -22.75
N ASN A 2 -42.49 -44.49 -21.60
CA ASN A 2 -42.11 -43.17 -21.09
C ASN A 2 -40.62 -42.93 -21.35
N THR A 3 -40.25 -42.12 -22.33
CA THR A 3 -38.81 -41.95 -22.64
C THR A 3 -38.43 -40.60 -23.24
N VAL A 4 -39.03 -39.46 -22.84
CA VAL A 4 -38.55 -38.16 -23.37
C VAL A 4 -38.67 -36.97 -22.40
N ARG A 5 -38.67 -37.16 -21.07
CA ARG A 5 -38.84 -36.02 -20.12
C ARG A 5 -37.77 -35.84 -19.05
N VAL A 6 -36.61 -36.50 -19.14
CA VAL A 6 -35.57 -36.39 -18.09
C VAL A 6 -34.25 -35.78 -18.57
N PHE A 7 -34.08 -35.51 -19.87
CA PHE A 7 -32.77 -35.10 -20.40
C PHE A 7 -32.45 -33.60 -20.31
N ASN A 8 -33.41 -32.73 -19.95
CA ASN A 8 -33.21 -31.27 -19.98
C ASN A 8 -33.07 -30.60 -18.61
N PHE A 9 -33.25 -31.31 -17.49
CA PHE A 9 -33.14 -30.69 -16.17
C PHE A 9 -31.70 -30.65 -15.65
N TRP A 10 -30.86 -31.62 -16.06
CA TRP A 10 -29.48 -31.73 -15.58
C TRP A 10 -28.44 -30.95 -16.38
N MET A 11 -28.77 -30.45 -17.57
CA MET A 11 -27.84 -29.65 -18.37
C MET A 11 -27.90 -28.14 -18.04
N VAL A 12 -29.01 -27.68 -17.46
CA VAL A 12 -29.17 -26.28 -17.02
C VAL A 12 -28.47 -26.02 -15.67
N PHE A 13 -28.25 -27.07 -14.87
CA PHE A 13 -27.52 -26.96 -13.60
C PHE A 13 -26.00 -27.06 -13.74
N SER A 14 -25.45 -27.30 -14.94
CA SER A 14 -23.99 -27.27 -15.17
C SER A 14 -23.46 -25.88 -15.57
N LEU A 15 -24.33 -24.87 -15.67
CA LEU A 15 -23.89 -23.47 -15.76
C LEU A 15 -23.70 -22.87 -14.35
N VAL A 16 -23.08 -23.63 -13.44
CA VAL A 16 -22.58 -23.09 -12.18
C VAL A 16 -21.41 -22.19 -12.54
N MET A 17 -21.69 -20.89 -12.61
CA MET A 17 -20.82 -19.79 -12.21
C MET A 17 -19.33 -20.13 -12.14
N MET A 18 -18.67 -20.28 -13.29
CA MET A 18 -17.25 -19.96 -13.40
C MET A 18 -17.13 -18.43 -13.43
N ALA A 19 -17.50 -17.78 -12.32
CA ALA A 19 -16.88 -16.51 -11.98
C ALA A 19 -15.49 -16.88 -11.49
N GLY A 20 -14.55 -17.01 -12.43
CA GLY A 20 -13.14 -17.10 -12.08
C GLY A 20 -12.81 -15.83 -11.31
N PHE A 21 -12.60 -15.96 -9.99
CA PHE A 21 -11.92 -14.91 -9.25
C PHE A 21 -10.54 -14.81 -9.88
N SER A 22 -10.32 -13.77 -10.68
CA SER A 22 -8.98 -13.36 -11.03
C SER A 22 -8.32 -12.95 -9.72
N VAL A 23 -7.50 -13.84 -9.14
CA VAL A 23 -6.55 -13.45 -8.10
C VAL A 23 -5.52 -12.60 -8.83
N ASN A 24 -5.79 -11.29 -8.88
CA ASN A 24 -4.82 -10.33 -9.37
C ASN A 24 -4.01 -9.91 -8.15
N ALA A 25 -2.69 -9.98 -8.26
CA ALA A 25 -1.83 -9.33 -7.29
C ALA A 25 -2.10 -7.81 -7.34
N GLU A 26 -2.29 -7.21 -6.17
CA GLU A 26 -2.42 -5.77 -6.01
C GLU A 26 -1.11 -5.21 -5.45
N VAL A 27 -0.78 -3.98 -5.86
CA VAL A 27 0.43 -3.29 -5.40
C VAL A 27 0.01 -2.04 -4.64
N VAL A 28 0.44 -1.94 -3.38
CA VAL A 28 0.26 -0.75 -2.55
C VAL A 28 1.63 -0.16 -2.23
N ASN A 29 1.75 1.16 -2.35
CA ASN A 29 2.96 1.86 -1.95
C ASN A 29 2.81 2.41 -0.55
N TYR A 30 3.87 2.36 0.24
CA TYR A 30 3.94 2.88 1.59
C TYR A 30 5.14 3.80 1.73
N THR A 31 5.09 4.70 2.71
CA THR A 31 6.21 5.55 3.10
C THR A 31 6.53 5.38 4.59
N LEU A 32 7.81 5.56 4.91
CA LEU A 32 8.32 5.63 6.28
C LEU A 32 8.25 7.09 6.77
N ASP A 33 7.27 7.38 7.60
CA ASP A 33 7.01 8.70 8.16
C ASP A 33 7.60 8.84 9.57
N ASN A 34 8.48 9.83 9.76
CA ASN A 34 9.09 10.15 11.05
C ASN A 34 9.68 8.94 11.79
N VAL A 35 10.34 8.04 11.05
CA VAL A 35 11.09 6.93 11.66
C VAL A 35 12.42 7.49 12.19
N ILE A 36 12.49 7.72 13.50
CA ILE A 36 13.60 8.41 14.16
C ILE A 36 14.34 7.42 15.07
N LEU A 37 15.66 7.36 14.93
CA LEU A 37 16.57 6.53 15.74
C LEU A 37 16.83 7.18 17.12
N ASP A 38 17.35 6.44 18.08
CA ASP A 38 17.62 6.93 19.45
C ASP A 38 18.65 8.06 19.54
N ASP A 39 19.46 8.26 18.51
CA ASP A 39 20.38 9.38 18.35
C ASP A 39 19.76 10.63 17.71
N GLY A 40 18.47 10.56 17.34
CA GLY A 40 17.71 11.65 16.72
C GLY A 40 17.86 11.76 15.21
N THR A 41 18.62 10.87 14.56
CA THR A 41 18.67 10.81 13.10
C THR A 41 17.42 10.15 12.52
N GLN A 42 17.08 10.48 11.27
CA GLN A 42 15.84 10.04 10.64
C GLN A 42 16.11 9.07 9.49
N MET A 43 15.42 7.93 9.52
CA MET A 43 15.26 7.02 8.40
C MET A 43 14.03 7.43 7.58
N THR A 44 14.17 7.42 6.25
CA THR A 44 13.08 7.69 5.32
C THR A 44 13.07 6.66 4.21
N GLY A 45 11.91 6.34 3.68
CA GLY A 45 11.83 5.40 2.58
C GLY A 45 10.44 5.33 1.96
N VAL A 46 10.40 4.72 0.79
CA VAL A 46 9.20 4.36 0.05
C VAL A 46 9.36 2.93 -0.42
N PHE A 47 8.36 2.10 -0.18
CA PHE A 47 8.34 0.72 -0.66
C PHE A 47 7.00 0.34 -1.25
N SER A 48 7.01 -0.59 -2.19
CA SER A 48 5.82 -1.26 -2.68
C SER A 48 5.66 -2.60 -1.97
N TRP A 49 4.42 -2.97 -1.68
CA TRP A 49 4.05 -4.30 -1.20
C TRP A 49 3.08 -4.91 -2.22
N THR A 50 3.48 -6.05 -2.78
CA THR A 50 2.67 -6.81 -3.72
C THR A 50 2.07 -8.01 -3.00
N TYR A 51 0.74 -8.12 -3.00
CA TYR A 51 0.01 -9.20 -2.33
C TYR A 51 -1.12 -9.74 -3.21
N ASP A 52 -1.48 -10.99 -3.01
CA ASP A 52 -2.67 -11.57 -3.65
C ASP A 52 -3.91 -11.14 -2.89
N VAL A 53 -4.91 -10.58 -3.58
CA VAL A 53 -6.13 -10.09 -2.94
C VAL A 53 -6.83 -11.22 -2.17
N GLY A 54 -6.92 -11.05 -0.84
CA GLY A 54 -7.47 -12.07 0.07
C GLY A 54 -6.43 -12.90 0.80
N ASP A 55 -5.14 -12.78 0.46
CA ASP A 55 -4.00 -13.30 1.21
C ASP A 55 -3.16 -12.12 1.74
N PHE A 56 -3.48 -11.69 2.96
CA PHE A 56 -2.79 -10.59 3.65
C PHE A 56 -1.64 -11.08 4.52
N GLU A 57 -1.29 -12.37 4.46
CA GLU A 57 -0.18 -12.94 5.24
C GLU A 57 1.09 -13.07 4.41
N ASN A 58 0.96 -13.03 3.07
CA ASN A 58 2.06 -13.27 2.15
C ASN A 58 2.15 -12.17 1.09
N GLY A 59 3.28 -11.47 1.04
CA GLY A 59 3.59 -10.56 -0.04
C GLY A 59 5.06 -10.20 -0.06
N VAL A 60 5.53 -9.67 -1.20
CA VAL A 60 6.92 -9.23 -1.34
C VAL A 60 6.98 -7.72 -1.29
N GLY A 61 7.88 -7.21 -0.46
CA GLY A 61 8.19 -5.80 -0.33
C GLY A 61 9.43 -5.41 -1.11
N GLN A 62 9.38 -4.28 -1.82
CA GLN A 62 10.57 -3.71 -2.44
C GLN A 62 10.64 -2.21 -2.20
N PHE A 63 11.76 -1.74 -1.65
CA PHE A 63 12.03 -0.31 -1.54
C PHE A 63 12.33 0.29 -2.91
N SER A 64 11.67 1.40 -3.24
CA SER A 64 12.01 2.24 -4.40
C SER A 64 12.92 3.41 -4.01
N ALA A 65 12.89 3.79 -2.74
CA ALA A 65 13.83 4.72 -2.12
C ALA A 65 14.00 4.35 -0.65
N LEU A 66 15.23 4.38 -0.15
CA LEU A 66 15.52 4.14 1.25
C LEU A 66 16.78 4.88 1.65
N VAL A 67 16.68 5.70 2.68
CA VAL A 67 17.78 6.43 3.30
C VAL A 67 17.86 5.96 4.74
N ILE A 68 18.95 5.27 5.06
CA ILE A 68 19.27 4.80 6.40
C ILE A 68 20.43 5.66 6.93
N PRO A 69 20.27 6.34 8.09
CA PRO A 69 21.37 7.06 8.73
C PRO A 69 22.61 6.19 8.93
N HIS A 70 23.78 6.82 8.97
CA HIS A 70 25.07 6.13 9.18
C HIS A 70 25.48 5.14 8.09
N THR A 71 24.77 5.12 6.97
CA THR A 71 25.19 4.41 5.75
C THR A 71 25.71 5.40 4.72
N SER A 72 26.70 4.99 3.92
CA SER A 72 27.31 5.82 2.88
C SER A 72 26.81 5.53 1.46
N HIS A 73 25.83 4.63 1.34
CA HIS A 73 25.36 4.06 0.08
C HIS A 73 23.87 4.29 -0.11
N ASP A 74 23.47 4.55 -1.36
CA ASP A 74 22.07 4.54 -1.75
C ASP A 74 21.56 3.10 -1.69
N GLN A 75 20.59 2.85 -0.80
CA GLN A 75 20.08 1.51 -0.49
C GLN A 75 18.86 1.15 -1.36
N THR A 76 18.90 1.51 -2.65
CA THR A 76 17.74 1.40 -3.56
C THR A 76 17.40 -0.01 -4.00
N ASP A 77 18.30 -0.99 -3.78
CA ASP A 77 18.12 -2.39 -4.19
C ASP A 77 18.00 -3.35 -2.99
N LEU A 78 17.65 -2.83 -1.80
CA LEU A 78 17.38 -3.69 -0.65
C LEU A 78 16.05 -4.43 -0.80
N VAL A 79 16.13 -5.75 -0.72
CA VAL A 79 14.95 -6.60 -0.54
C VAL A 79 14.61 -6.60 0.93
N ALA A 80 13.39 -6.21 1.24
CA ALA A 80 12.86 -6.27 2.59
C ALA A 80 11.88 -7.44 2.69
N THR A 81 11.95 -8.16 3.81
CA THR A 81 10.92 -9.14 4.16
C THR A 81 9.81 -8.38 4.88
N ILE A 82 8.59 -8.47 4.34
CA ILE A 82 7.45 -7.74 4.89
C ILE A 82 6.41 -8.75 5.36
N ASP A 83 6.23 -8.81 6.68
CA ASP A 83 5.03 -9.34 7.31
C ASP A 83 4.16 -8.16 7.72
N VAL A 84 3.17 -7.84 6.90
CA VAL A 84 2.27 -6.71 7.16
C VAL A 84 1.45 -6.86 8.43
N GLN A 85 1.37 -8.05 9.03
CA GLN A 85 0.69 -8.25 10.30
C GLN A 85 1.59 -8.06 11.52
N GLN A 86 2.91 -8.16 11.34
CA GLN A 86 3.86 -8.20 12.45
C GLN A 86 5.03 -7.24 12.30
N SER A 87 5.79 -7.34 11.21
CA SER A 87 7.07 -6.63 11.09
C SER A 87 7.53 -6.38 9.66
N ILE A 88 8.38 -5.38 9.51
CA ILE A 88 9.20 -5.15 8.33
C ILE A 88 10.65 -5.43 8.72
N GLU A 89 11.29 -6.35 8.00
CA GLU A 89 12.69 -6.71 8.19
C GLU A 89 13.50 -6.24 6.98
N ILE A 90 14.53 -5.43 7.24
CA ILE A 90 15.44 -4.92 6.23
C ILE A 90 16.83 -5.45 6.58
N THR A 91 17.39 -6.27 5.70
CA THR A 91 18.69 -6.88 5.92
C THR A 91 19.61 -6.66 4.73
N LEU A 92 20.79 -6.09 4.98
CA LEU A 92 21.91 -6.07 4.06
C LEU A 92 23.06 -6.85 4.71
N PRO A 93 23.53 -7.96 4.11
CA PRO A 93 24.71 -8.64 4.58
C PRO A 93 25.91 -7.68 4.56
N GLY A 94 26.63 -7.59 5.69
CA GLY A 94 27.82 -6.74 5.79
C GLY A 94 28.87 -7.09 4.74
N SER A 95 29.40 -6.06 4.07
CA SER A 95 30.55 -6.19 3.18
C SER A 95 31.87 -6.06 3.96
N THR A 96 33.01 -6.16 3.29
CA THR A 96 34.33 -5.88 3.88
C THR A 96 34.51 -4.45 4.39
N HIS A 97 33.54 -3.58 4.15
CA HIS A 97 33.52 -2.17 4.55
C HIS A 97 32.60 -1.90 5.75
N ASP A 98 32.14 -2.94 6.46
CA ASP A 98 31.31 -2.80 7.67
C ASP A 98 30.02 -2.00 7.38
N ASP A 99 29.34 -2.28 6.25
CA ASP A 99 28.07 -1.62 5.88
C ASP A 99 26.84 -2.51 6.14
N GLY A 100 26.95 -3.49 7.06
CA GLY A 100 25.83 -4.38 7.34
C GLY A 100 24.65 -3.64 7.95
N VAL A 101 23.44 -4.01 7.54
CA VAL A 101 22.19 -3.45 8.05
C VAL A 101 21.31 -4.61 8.51
N ASP A 102 20.81 -4.53 9.73
CA ASP A 102 19.76 -5.41 10.26
C ASP A 102 18.74 -4.54 11.02
N ILE A 103 17.61 -4.27 10.40
CA ILE A 103 16.55 -3.42 10.94
C ILE A 103 15.26 -4.22 11.04
N THR A 104 14.65 -4.18 12.22
CA THR A 104 13.32 -4.74 12.47
C THR A 104 12.38 -3.61 12.89
N LEU A 105 11.33 -3.38 12.12
CA LEU A 105 10.23 -2.49 12.46
C LEU A 105 9.02 -3.34 12.83
N VAL A 106 8.73 -3.48 14.12
CA VAL A 106 7.54 -4.20 14.59
C VAL A 106 6.34 -3.27 14.55
N LEU A 107 5.23 -3.73 14.00
CA LEU A 107 4.02 -2.95 13.79
C LEU A 107 3.08 -3.07 15.01
N LEU A 108 2.50 -1.96 15.48
CA LEU A 108 1.49 -2.01 16.56
C LEU A 108 0.14 -2.56 16.07
N VAL A 109 -0.15 -2.36 14.79
CA VAL A 109 -1.33 -2.91 14.11
C VAL A 109 -0.94 -3.36 12.70
N PRO A 110 -1.66 -4.34 12.12
CA PRO A 110 -1.43 -4.73 10.74
C PRO A 110 -1.58 -3.57 9.75
N LEU A 111 -0.71 -3.52 8.74
CA LEU A 111 -0.89 -2.61 7.61
C LEU A 111 -2.02 -3.10 6.71
N THR A 112 -2.78 -2.15 6.18
CA THR A 112 -3.76 -2.41 5.13
C THR A 112 -3.61 -1.34 4.04
N PRO A 113 -4.17 -1.54 2.84
CA PRO A 113 -4.04 -0.59 1.72
C PRO A 113 -4.43 0.85 2.06
N THR A 114 -5.23 1.06 3.11
CA THR A 114 -5.74 2.38 3.52
C THR A 114 -5.41 2.75 4.96
N THR A 115 -4.70 1.88 5.70
CA THR A 115 -4.44 2.09 7.14
C THR A 115 -2.94 2.14 7.41
N SER A 116 -2.51 3.22 8.06
CA SER A 116 -1.15 3.37 8.58
C SER A 116 -0.97 2.56 9.88
N SER A 117 0.29 2.25 10.20
CA SER A 117 0.66 1.64 11.48
C SER A 117 1.83 2.38 12.12
N SER A 118 1.77 2.60 13.44
CA SER A 118 2.93 3.05 14.20
C SER A 118 3.82 1.86 14.55
N ILE A 119 5.13 2.09 14.62
CA ILE A 119 6.06 1.05 15.05
C ILE A 119 6.05 0.91 16.58
N ASP A 120 6.25 -0.31 17.06
CA ASP A 120 6.46 -0.60 18.48
C ASP A 120 7.88 -0.19 18.87
N LEU A 121 8.01 0.85 19.68
CA LEU A 121 9.31 1.41 20.08
C LEU A 121 10.09 0.53 21.08
N VAL A 122 9.45 -0.48 21.66
CA VAL A 122 10.08 -1.42 22.59
C VAL A 122 10.67 -2.61 21.84
N LEU A 123 9.99 -3.05 20.77
CA LEU A 123 10.38 -4.25 20.01
C LEU A 123 11.14 -3.93 18.73
N SER A 124 10.94 -2.75 18.14
CA SER A 124 11.65 -2.31 16.95
C SER A 124 13.09 -1.91 17.28
N LYS A 125 14.03 -2.34 16.45
CA LYS A 125 15.47 -2.17 16.68
C LYS A 125 16.23 -2.03 15.38
N TYR A 126 17.44 -1.49 15.45
CA TYR A 126 18.36 -1.45 14.34
C TYR A 126 19.77 -1.86 14.76
N GLU A 127 20.50 -2.40 13.79
CA GLU A 127 21.94 -2.58 13.79
C GLU A 127 22.47 -2.11 12.43
N ILE A 128 23.37 -1.12 12.45
CA ILE A 128 23.99 -0.54 11.27
C ILE A 128 25.50 -0.56 11.49
N GLY A 129 26.23 -0.99 10.46
CA GLY A 129 27.68 -1.15 10.51
C GLY A 129 28.17 -2.62 10.41
N GLY A 130 27.26 -3.60 10.35
CA GLY A 130 27.60 -5.04 10.25
C GLY A 130 28.37 -5.66 11.41
N ASN A 131 28.79 -4.87 12.40
CA ASN A 131 29.50 -5.27 13.60
C ASN A 131 28.98 -4.56 14.86
N GLY A 132 27.76 -4.01 14.79
CA GLY A 132 27.13 -3.29 15.89
C GLY A 132 27.61 -1.86 16.16
N PHE A 133 28.30 -1.18 15.22
CA PHE A 133 28.74 0.22 15.42
C PHE A 133 27.61 1.16 15.83
N PHE A 134 26.44 1.03 15.20
CA PHE A 134 25.23 1.76 15.56
C PHE A 134 24.14 0.74 15.84
N THR A 135 23.82 0.56 17.11
CA THR A 135 22.73 -0.32 17.56
C THR A 135 21.84 0.46 18.50
N GLY A 136 20.54 0.23 18.39
CA GLY A 136 19.60 1.03 19.18
C GLY A 136 18.14 0.72 18.95
N LEU A 137 17.31 1.56 19.56
CA LEU A 137 15.86 1.55 19.42
C LEU A 137 15.39 2.78 18.65
N PHE A 138 14.12 2.79 18.28
CA PHE A 138 13.50 3.96 17.66
C PHE A 138 12.83 4.86 18.69
N LEU A 139 12.82 6.17 18.44
CA LEU A 139 12.08 7.17 19.20
C LEU A 139 10.67 7.40 18.66
N SER A 140 10.49 7.18 17.36
CA SER A 140 9.18 7.27 16.68
C SER A 140 9.22 6.56 15.34
N GLY A 141 8.05 6.30 14.77
CA GLY A 141 7.92 5.84 13.40
C GLY A 141 6.48 5.49 13.04
N ILE A 142 6.06 5.86 11.85
CA ILE A 142 4.77 5.50 11.25
C ILE A 142 5.05 5.00 9.84
N ILE A 143 4.33 3.95 9.43
CA ILE A 143 4.32 3.46 8.06
C ILE A 143 2.94 3.77 7.50
N SER A 144 2.88 4.56 6.43
CA SER A 144 1.62 5.06 5.87
C SER A 144 1.46 4.65 4.40
N PRO A 145 0.25 4.23 3.98
CA PRO A 145 -0.01 4.02 2.57
C PRO A 145 0.02 5.35 1.81
N ILE A 146 0.61 5.32 0.62
CA ILE A 146 0.58 6.43 -0.32
C ILE A 146 -0.73 6.34 -1.08
N ILE A 147 -1.70 7.15 -0.66
CA ILE A 147 -3.00 7.23 -1.33
C ILE A 147 -2.82 8.06 -2.60
N SER A 148 -2.78 7.40 -3.76
CA SER A 148 -2.90 8.07 -5.06
C SER A 148 -4.23 8.82 -5.11
N SER A 149 -4.18 10.15 -5.19
CA SER A 149 -5.36 11.01 -5.27
C SER A 149 -6.06 10.98 -6.64
N GLU A 150 -5.73 10.03 -7.53
CA GLU A 150 -6.20 10.04 -8.92
C GLU A 150 -7.69 9.71 -9.10
N ILE A 151 -8.39 9.23 -8.06
CA ILE A 151 -9.82 8.86 -8.15
C ILE A 151 -10.74 10.08 -8.42
N PHE A 152 -10.25 11.32 -8.29
CA PHE A 152 -10.99 12.55 -8.64
C PHE A 152 -10.27 13.46 -9.63
N ALA A 153 -9.19 12.99 -10.27
CA ALA A 153 -8.40 13.83 -11.17
C ALA A 153 -9.08 14.10 -12.53
N ASP A 154 -10.15 13.39 -12.88
CA ASP A 154 -10.91 13.63 -14.11
C ASP A 154 -12.07 14.62 -13.96
N GLY A 155 -12.13 15.39 -12.87
CA GLY A 155 -13.00 16.57 -12.81
C GLY A 155 -14.48 16.26 -13.01
N PHE A 156 -15.23 16.31 -11.90
CA PHE A 156 -16.49 17.03 -12.00
C PHE A 156 -16.13 18.49 -12.29
N GLU A 157 -15.88 18.81 -13.56
CA GLU A 157 -16.10 20.13 -14.11
C GLU A 157 -17.49 20.51 -13.61
N THR A 158 -17.54 21.41 -12.64
CA THR A 158 -18.77 22.09 -12.29
C THR A 158 -19.18 22.78 -13.58
N GLU A 159 -20.07 22.14 -14.34
CA GLU A 159 -20.61 22.69 -15.57
C GLU A 159 -20.93 24.13 -15.27
N ASN A 160 -20.21 25.00 -15.96
CA ASN A 160 -20.36 26.43 -15.89
C ASN A 160 -21.83 26.77 -16.18
N THR A 161 -22.63 26.94 -15.13
CA THR A 161 -24.07 27.26 -15.23
C THR A 161 -24.32 28.65 -15.84
N ASN A 162 -23.28 29.39 -16.22
CA ASN A 162 -23.41 30.73 -16.79
C ASN A 162 -23.89 30.75 -18.25
N ASN A 163 -24.23 29.59 -18.84
CA ASN A 163 -24.80 29.53 -20.19
C ASN A 163 -26.29 29.11 -20.26
N TRP A 164 -26.98 29.03 -19.13
CA TRP A 164 -28.45 28.99 -19.17
C TRP A 164 -28.98 30.41 -19.43
N SER A 165 -28.94 30.84 -20.69
CA SER A 165 -29.83 31.93 -21.12
C SER A 165 -31.26 31.41 -20.99
N GLY A 166 -31.93 31.84 -19.93
CA GLY A 166 -33.33 31.56 -19.68
C GLY A 166 -34.17 32.14 -20.81
N GLY A 167 -34.35 31.35 -21.88
CA GLY A 167 -35.40 31.57 -22.87
C GLY A 167 -36.73 31.39 -22.18
N SER A 168 -37.30 32.49 -21.65
CA SER A 168 -38.66 32.54 -21.15
C SER A 168 -39.64 32.31 -22.31
N PRO A 169 -40.51 31.29 -22.26
CA PRO A 169 -41.59 31.17 -23.22
C PRO A 169 -42.82 31.93 -22.69
N TYR A 170 -43.41 32.75 -23.56
CA TYR A 170 -44.71 33.45 -23.42
C TYR A 170 -44.78 34.71 -22.55
N ALA A 171 -44.82 35.86 -23.23
CA ALA A 171 -45.55 37.04 -22.78
C ALA A 171 -46.95 37.03 -23.44
N PRO A 172 -48.07 37.04 -22.68
CA PRO A 172 -49.39 37.28 -23.26
C PRO A 172 -49.57 38.78 -23.52
N GLY A 173 -50.04 39.13 -24.72
CA GLY A 173 -50.31 40.51 -25.14
C GLY A 173 -51.44 41.17 -24.34
N PRO A 174 -51.51 42.52 -24.33
CA PRO A 174 -52.50 43.24 -23.54
C PRO A 174 -53.90 43.11 -24.17
N PRO A 175 -54.98 43.05 -23.36
CA PRO A 175 -56.34 43.16 -23.88
C PRO A 175 -56.67 44.62 -24.22
N ASP A 176 -57.52 44.78 -25.23
CA ASP A 176 -58.06 46.05 -25.75
C ASP A 176 -58.72 46.95 -24.68
#